data_AF-A0A928M3L5-F1
#
_entry.id   AF-A0A928M3L5-F1
#
_cell.length_a   1.000
_cell.length_b   1.000
_cell.length_c   1.000
_cell.angle_alpha   90.00
_cell.angle_beta   90.00
_cell.angle_gamma   90.00
#
_symmetry.space_group_name_H-M   'P 1'
#
loop_
_entity.id
_entity.type
_entity.pdbx_description
1 polymer ?
#
loop_
_entity_poly.entity_id
_entity_poly.type
_entity_poly.pdbx_seq_one_letter_code
_entity_poly.pdbx_strand_id
1 'polypeptide(L)'
;MKKILALLLALLMLFTLCACGKDDTTDKPDSDPTAETPDVKEDPKKEEPAKDEPAKEDPADEEPKEEEPPVEEEENPLSYTFTQYGNAKITIVGAEFTEDDWGDPVMRIYYDYTNTGDIAVDQCPSLALDYKSVTQDGEECGRTYFSMYDSCVIPEDLMNDCNVQPGCTARNTMLIECDPEGGPVEVSCYIMSGNWVYEEDTVELFTFQMDPKDLPGAPEPYELPAILNPTYATGLSAAGSNEKSEISIDGMELTQGDEGESVLRVNLTVTNNGEDAEMPMSITNGVEAYQDGVSLVWFSSWDLDATDGDYAYEEDLYPGETVQCSALFLLRNDHPVEIVIEDMYDDMRLGMIGDIKGAMEAMQALLEEQQQAALAAEAEARKALVGTWLQRDSDWDDTFIFNADGSGMLISGPEYPYTYKISDDVLTLIYGLDDEEEFTFSVDGDVLTMIDMWGDELVLDRQAE
;
A
#
# COMPACT_ATOMS: atom_id res chain seq x y z
N MET A 1 -8.05 -18.55 11.40
CA MET A 1 -8.87 -18.79 10.19
C MET A 1 -8.23 -19.67 9.10
N LYS A 2 -6.92 -19.96 9.11
CA LYS A 2 -6.22 -20.73 8.04
C LYS A 2 -6.64 -22.20 7.87
N LYS A 3 -7.23 -22.82 8.91
CA LYS A 3 -7.60 -24.26 8.90
C LYS A 3 -8.99 -24.54 8.30
N ILE A 4 -9.90 -23.56 8.32
CA ILE A 4 -11.23 -23.68 7.70
C ILE A 4 -11.12 -23.61 6.17
N LEU A 5 -10.20 -22.79 5.65
CA LEU A 5 -9.93 -22.68 4.22
C LEU A 5 -9.40 -23.99 3.62
N ALA A 6 -8.49 -24.68 4.33
CA ALA A 6 -7.93 -25.96 3.90
C ALA A 6 -8.98 -27.08 3.84
N LEU A 7 -9.98 -27.05 4.74
CA LEU A 7 -11.07 -28.03 4.75
C LEU A 7 -12.06 -27.80 3.59
N LEU A 8 -12.32 -26.54 3.24
CA LEU A 8 -13.21 -26.14 2.14
C LEU A 8 -12.59 -26.44 0.76
N LEU A 9 -11.27 -26.25 0.62
CA LEU A 9 -10.52 -26.57 -0.59
C LEU A 9 -10.48 -28.09 -0.85
N ALA A 10 -10.31 -28.89 0.21
CA ALA A 10 -10.37 -30.35 0.12
C ALA A 10 -11.77 -30.87 -0.26
N LEU A 11 -12.83 -30.17 0.17
CA LEU A 11 -14.22 -30.52 -0.15
C LEU A 11 -14.58 -30.22 -1.61
N LEU A 12 -14.01 -29.15 -2.20
CA LEU A 12 -14.23 -28.77 -3.60
C LEU A 12 -13.58 -29.76 -4.60
N MET A 13 -12.46 -30.38 -4.23
CA MET A 13 -11.82 -31.40 -5.07
C MET A 13 -12.62 -32.72 -5.19
N LEU A 14 -13.59 -32.96 -4.31
CA LEU A 14 -14.43 -34.17 -4.32
C LEU A 14 -15.63 -34.10 -5.28
N PHE A 15 -15.96 -32.92 -5.85
CA PHE A 15 -17.13 -32.75 -6.73
C PHE A 15 -16.83 -32.81 -8.24
N THR A 16 -15.57 -32.98 -8.67
CA THR A 16 -15.19 -32.90 -10.09
C THR A 16 -15.27 -34.23 -10.87
N LEU A 17 -15.79 -35.32 -10.30
CA LEU A 17 -15.76 -36.66 -10.91
C LEU A 17 -17.06 -37.16 -11.56
N CYS A 18 -18.07 -36.31 -11.80
CA CYS A 18 -19.31 -36.76 -12.46
C CYS A 18 -19.90 -35.71 -13.42
N ALA A 19 -19.27 -35.48 -14.57
CA ALA A 19 -19.95 -34.89 -15.73
C ALA A 19 -19.19 -35.10 -17.06
N CYS A 20 -19.12 -36.33 -17.54
CA CYS A 20 -18.85 -36.59 -18.96
C CYS A 20 -20.14 -37.11 -19.60
N GLY A 21 -20.67 -36.37 -20.57
CA GLY A 21 -21.73 -36.90 -21.43
C GLY A 21 -22.46 -35.86 -22.27
N LYS A 22 -21.81 -35.34 -23.33
CA LYS A 22 -22.54 -34.98 -24.55
C LYS A 22 -21.62 -34.83 -25.77
N ASP A 23 -21.85 -35.66 -26.77
CA ASP A 23 -21.53 -35.42 -28.18
C ASP A 23 -22.85 -35.43 -28.95
N ASP A 24 -23.08 -34.42 -29.78
CA ASP A 24 -23.50 -34.60 -31.18
C ASP A 24 -23.74 -33.25 -31.91
N THR A 25 -22.86 -33.02 -32.89
CA THR A 25 -23.13 -32.64 -34.30
C THR A 25 -23.68 -31.27 -34.73
N THR A 26 -22.94 -30.74 -35.72
CA THR A 26 -23.34 -30.22 -37.06
C THR A 26 -23.54 -28.71 -37.33
N ASP A 27 -22.75 -28.29 -38.34
CA ASP A 27 -23.06 -27.43 -39.50
C ASP A 27 -22.78 -25.91 -39.48
N LYS A 28 -21.67 -25.56 -40.16
CA LYS A 28 -21.48 -24.40 -41.05
C LYS A 28 -22.39 -24.52 -42.30
N PRO A 29 -22.67 -23.50 -43.14
CA PRO A 29 -21.65 -22.56 -43.68
C PRO A 29 -22.09 -21.13 -44.09
N ASP A 30 -21.06 -20.33 -44.41
CA ASP A 30 -20.91 -19.29 -45.45
C ASP A 30 -21.99 -18.21 -45.72
N SER A 31 -21.55 -16.95 -45.68
CA SER A 31 -21.41 -16.13 -46.91
C SER A 31 -20.69 -14.80 -46.67
N ASP A 32 -19.64 -14.59 -47.47
CA ASP A 32 -18.90 -13.35 -47.75
C ASP A 32 -19.53 -12.67 -49.00
N PRO A 33 -19.00 -11.59 -49.62
CA PRO A 33 -18.48 -10.28 -49.18
C PRO A 33 -19.34 -9.14 -49.80
N THR A 34 -18.90 -7.86 -49.77
CA THR A 34 -18.94 -6.80 -50.84
C THR A 34 -18.97 -5.40 -50.17
N ALA A 35 -17.88 -4.62 -50.08
CA ALA A 35 -17.19 -3.76 -51.07
C ALA A 35 -17.71 -2.30 -51.21
N GLU A 36 -16.72 -1.38 -51.25
CA GLU A 36 -16.68 -0.03 -51.85
C GLU A 36 -16.97 1.25 -51.02
N THR A 37 -15.86 1.93 -50.68
CA THR A 37 -15.51 3.39 -50.75
C THR A 37 -16.11 4.19 -51.95
N PRO A 38 -15.93 5.53 -52.14
CA PRO A 38 -15.16 6.58 -51.41
C PRO A 38 -15.81 8.01 -51.29
N ASP A 39 -15.05 8.92 -50.63
CA ASP A 39 -14.80 10.36 -50.91
C ASP A 39 -15.93 11.43 -50.92
N VAL A 40 -15.67 12.58 -50.27
CA VAL A 40 -15.39 13.91 -50.89
C VAL A 40 -15.48 15.07 -49.85
N LYS A 41 -14.30 15.68 -49.59
CA LYS A 41 -13.91 17.12 -49.55
C LYS A 41 -14.66 18.27 -48.83
N GLU A 42 -13.78 19.14 -48.30
CA GLU A 42 -13.64 20.62 -48.47
C GLU A 42 -14.04 21.57 -47.30
N ASP A 43 -12.98 22.09 -46.65
CA ASP A 43 -12.71 23.42 -46.06
C ASP A 43 -13.22 24.65 -46.87
N PRO A 44 -12.98 25.95 -46.50
CA PRO A 44 -12.54 26.60 -45.24
C PRO A 44 -13.24 27.97 -44.94
N LYS A 45 -12.97 28.59 -43.76
CA LYS A 45 -12.67 30.05 -43.49
C LYS A 45 -13.00 30.43 -42.02
N LYS A 46 -12.04 30.90 -41.21
CA LYS A 46 -11.40 32.24 -41.12
C LYS A 46 -12.28 33.32 -40.46
N GLU A 47 -11.90 33.80 -39.27
CA GLU A 47 -11.86 35.24 -38.86
C GLU A 47 -11.25 35.43 -37.44
N GLU A 48 -10.07 36.07 -37.37
CA GLU A 48 -9.65 37.01 -36.30
C GLU A 48 -10.39 38.36 -36.49
N PRO A 49 -10.51 39.31 -35.53
CA PRO A 49 -9.51 39.81 -34.55
C PRO A 49 -10.15 40.13 -33.16
N ALA A 50 -9.61 40.81 -32.13
CA ALA A 50 -8.62 41.89 -32.01
C ALA A 50 -8.14 42.05 -30.54
N LYS A 51 -7.01 42.76 -30.43
CA LYS A 51 -6.35 43.31 -29.22
C LYS A 51 -7.24 44.19 -28.35
N ASP A 52 -7.00 44.16 -27.04
CA ASP A 52 -7.08 45.34 -26.15
C ASP A 52 -6.01 45.22 -25.03
N GLU A 53 -5.05 46.15 -25.02
CA GLU A 53 -4.29 46.65 -23.85
C GLU A 53 -5.13 47.80 -23.24
N PRO A 54 -5.13 48.11 -21.93
CA PRO A 54 -3.94 48.51 -21.14
C PRO A 54 -4.06 48.02 -19.65
N ALA A 55 -3.21 48.31 -18.65
CA ALA A 55 -2.35 49.45 -18.35
C ALA A 55 -1.28 49.04 -17.31
N LYS A 56 -0.21 49.83 -17.27
CA LYS A 56 0.88 49.81 -16.29
C LYS A 56 0.40 50.29 -14.91
N GLU A 57 0.80 49.60 -13.85
CA GLU A 57 0.99 50.18 -12.51
C GLU A 57 2.44 49.95 -12.05
N ASP A 58 2.97 50.96 -11.36
CA ASP A 58 4.37 51.12 -10.94
C ASP A 58 4.82 50.07 -9.90
N PRO A 59 6.12 49.74 -9.84
CA PRO A 59 6.66 48.83 -8.82
C PRO A 59 6.79 49.55 -7.47
N ALA A 60 6.29 48.92 -6.41
CA ALA A 60 6.59 49.30 -5.04
C ALA A 60 7.98 48.76 -4.66
N ASP A 61 8.79 49.65 -4.07
CA ASP A 61 10.02 49.34 -3.34
C ASP A 61 9.76 48.26 -2.28
N GLU A 62 10.45 47.13 -2.37
CA GLU A 62 10.70 46.23 -1.23
C GLU A 62 12.20 46.20 -0.93
N GLU A 63 12.50 46.40 0.35
CA GLU A 63 13.83 46.51 0.95
C GLU A 63 14.65 45.22 0.77
N PRO A 64 15.98 45.30 0.59
CA PRO A 64 16.82 44.12 0.43
C PRO A 64 16.92 43.36 1.75
N LYS A 65 16.44 42.11 1.74
CA LYS A 65 16.73 41.09 2.75
C LYS A 65 18.25 40.87 2.82
N GLU A 66 18.78 40.96 4.02
CA GLU A 66 20.17 40.63 4.37
C GLU A 66 20.37 39.12 4.13
N GLU A 67 21.16 38.76 3.09
CA GLU A 67 21.59 37.39 2.85
C GLU A 67 22.52 36.94 3.97
N GLU A 68 22.07 35.95 4.76
CA GLU A 68 22.96 35.20 5.62
C GLU A 68 24.00 34.46 4.75
N PRO A 69 25.28 34.43 5.15
CA PRO A 69 26.31 33.76 4.35
C PRO A 69 25.98 32.25 4.24
N PRO A 70 26.26 31.63 3.09
CA PRO A 70 25.99 30.21 2.89
C PRO A 70 26.77 29.40 3.94
N VAL A 71 26.04 28.52 4.63
CA VAL A 71 26.64 27.42 5.38
C VAL A 71 27.37 26.57 4.33
N GLU A 72 28.69 26.40 4.50
CA GLU A 72 29.44 25.38 3.74
C GLU A 72 28.86 24.01 4.15
N GLU A 73 27.92 23.49 3.35
CA GLU A 73 27.56 22.08 3.37
C GLU A 73 28.82 21.28 3.02
N GLU A 74 29.17 20.34 3.89
CA GLU A 74 30.24 19.38 3.64
C GLU A 74 29.84 18.58 2.40
N GLU A 75 30.45 18.87 1.24
CA GLU A 75 30.15 18.17 -0.01
C GLU A 75 30.36 16.67 0.18
N ASN A 76 29.27 15.93 0.25
CA ASN A 76 29.29 14.47 0.27
C ASN A 76 29.94 14.01 -1.05
N PRO A 77 31.10 13.34 -1.01
CA PRO A 77 31.88 12.99 -2.21
C PRO A 77 31.17 11.98 -3.13
N LEU A 78 30.01 11.46 -2.71
CA LEU A 78 29.14 10.55 -3.46
C LEU A 78 27.74 11.14 -3.70
N SER A 79 27.53 12.43 -3.43
CA SER A 79 26.30 13.10 -3.85
C SER A 79 26.38 13.47 -5.32
N TYR A 80 25.54 12.82 -6.12
CA TYR A 80 25.37 13.15 -7.52
C TYR A 80 24.10 13.96 -7.64
N THR A 81 24.21 15.24 -8.01
CA THR A 81 23.04 16.04 -8.40
C THR A 81 22.89 16.02 -9.90
N PHE A 82 21.77 15.47 -10.35
CA PHE A 82 21.38 15.40 -11.74
C PHE A 82 20.37 16.53 -11.96
N THR A 83 20.87 17.68 -12.44
CA THR A 83 20.11 18.94 -12.41
C THR A 83 18.87 18.92 -13.30
N GLN A 84 18.85 18.13 -14.37
CA GLN A 84 17.66 17.88 -15.18
C GLN A 84 17.88 16.71 -16.13
N TYR A 85 17.01 15.71 -16.09
CA TYR A 85 16.94 14.63 -17.06
C TYR A 85 15.48 14.21 -17.19
N GLY A 86 14.93 14.33 -18.41
CA GLY A 86 13.48 14.35 -18.57
C GLY A 86 12.82 15.45 -17.74
N ASN A 87 11.64 15.16 -17.19
CA ASN A 87 10.88 16.04 -16.30
C ASN A 87 11.30 15.91 -14.83
N ALA A 88 12.53 15.45 -14.53
CA ALA A 88 12.96 15.16 -13.16
C ALA A 88 14.35 15.73 -12.81
N LYS A 89 14.53 15.98 -11.50
CA LYS A 89 15.83 16.17 -10.85
C LYS A 89 16.05 15.05 -9.84
N ILE A 90 17.20 14.38 -9.90
CA ILE A 90 17.56 13.27 -9.01
C ILE A 90 18.81 13.65 -8.21
N THR A 91 18.84 13.33 -6.92
CA THR A 91 20.02 13.53 -6.05
C THR A 91 20.28 12.29 -5.22
N ILE A 92 21.45 11.67 -5.35
CA ILE A 92 21.86 10.59 -4.43
C ILE A 92 22.28 11.23 -3.10
N VAL A 93 21.69 10.77 -2.00
CA VAL A 93 21.85 11.41 -0.67
C VAL A 93 22.47 10.49 0.38
N GLY A 94 22.47 9.17 0.15
CA GLY A 94 23.08 8.21 1.06
C GLY A 94 23.04 6.79 0.50
N ALA A 95 23.69 5.87 1.20
CA ALA A 95 23.63 4.44 0.94
C ALA A 95 24.14 3.66 2.16
N GLU A 96 23.53 2.52 2.43
CA GLU A 96 23.95 1.61 3.51
C GLU A 96 23.67 0.16 3.15
N PHE A 97 24.15 -0.76 3.99
CA PHE A 97 23.66 -2.13 3.99
C PHE A 97 22.55 -2.31 5.01
N THR A 98 21.53 -3.05 4.61
CA THR A 98 20.51 -3.64 5.47
C THR A 98 20.45 -5.15 5.18
N GLU A 99 19.66 -5.87 5.97
CA GLU A 99 19.34 -7.27 5.73
C GLU A 99 17.88 -7.37 5.27
N ASP A 100 17.59 -8.29 4.37
CA ASP A 100 16.21 -8.69 4.06
C ASP A 100 15.65 -9.65 5.14
N ASP A 101 14.40 -10.09 4.97
CA ASP A 101 13.74 -11.00 5.91
C ASP A 101 14.39 -12.40 5.99
N TRP A 102 15.30 -12.75 5.07
CA TRP A 102 16.10 -13.97 5.09
C TRP A 102 17.50 -13.77 5.69
N GLY A 103 17.86 -12.54 6.03
CA GLY A 103 19.17 -12.16 6.54
C GLY A 103 20.23 -12.00 5.45
N ASP A 104 19.83 -11.93 4.17
CA ASP A 104 20.74 -11.69 3.06
C ASP A 104 21.03 -10.18 2.93
N PRO A 105 22.29 -9.79 2.68
CA PRO A 105 22.67 -8.37 2.64
C PRO A 105 22.13 -7.68 1.38
N VAL A 106 21.50 -6.54 1.59
CA VAL A 106 20.96 -5.67 0.55
C VAL A 106 21.57 -4.28 0.70
N MET A 107 22.18 -3.76 -0.37
CA MET A 107 22.60 -2.38 -0.41
C MET A 107 21.40 -1.49 -0.74
N ARG A 108 21.04 -0.62 0.20
CA ARG A 108 19.97 0.38 0.06
C ARG A 108 20.60 1.73 -0.30
N ILE A 109 20.29 2.24 -1.49
CA ILE A 109 20.75 3.55 -1.98
C ILE A 109 19.61 4.55 -1.84
N TYR A 110 19.85 5.66 -1.14
CA TYR A 110 18.87 6.72 -0.92
C TYR A 110 19.01 7.82 -1.97
N TYR A 111 17.88 8.25 -2.53
CA TYR A 111 17.86 9.34 -3.49
C TYR A 111 16.60 10.21 -3.40
N ASP A 112 16.78 11.51 -3.60
CA ASP A 112 15.70 12.47 -3.71
C ASP A 112 15.30 12.62 -5.18
N TYR A 113 14.02 12.38 -5.48
CA TYR A 113 13.40 12.61 -6.78
C TYR A 113 12.53 13.86 -6.69
N THR A 114 12.75 14.83 -7.58
CA THR A 114 11.91 16.03 -7.71
C THR A 114 11.26 16.04 -9.08
N ASN A 115 9.93 16.10 -9.12
CA ASN A 115 9.21 16.32 -10.36
C ASN A 115 9.36 17.79 -10.77
N THR A 116 9.98 18.01 -11.93
CA THR A 116 10.20 19.33 -12.55
C THR A 116 9.34 19.55 -13.79
N GLY A 117 8.51 18.57 -14.15
CA GLY A 117 7.51 18.67 -15.22
C GLY A 117 6.24 19.37 -14.77
N ASP A 118 5.22 19.30 -15.64
CA ASP A 118 3.95 20.02 -15.47
C ASP A 118 2.78 19.11 -15.06
N ILE A 119 2.96 17.79 -15.06
CA ILE A 119 1.96 16.77 -14.66
C ILE A 119 2.55 15.80 -13.63
N ALA A 120 1.69 15.17 -12.83
CA ALA A 120 2.09 14.16 -11.85
C ALA A 120 2.03 12.72 -12.40
N VAL A 121 1.14 12.45 -13.36
CA VAL A 121 0.97 11.10 -13.94
C VAL A 121 2.26 10.64 -14.62
N ASP A 122 2.61 9.37 -14.42
CA ASP A 122 3.84 8.73 -14.87
C ASP A 122 5.13 9.45 -14.41
N GLN A 123 5.04 10.25 -13.34
CA GLN A 123 6.20 10.85 -12.68
C GLN A 123 6.50 10.14 -11.35
N CYS A 124 6.55 8.80 -11.40
CA CYS A 124 7.04 8.01 -10.29
C CYS A 124 8.58 7.80 -10.39
N PRO A 125 9.28 7.78 -9.25
CA PRO A 125 10.71 7.57 -9.18
C PRO A 125 11.21 6.30 -9.90
N SER A 126 10.47 5.19 -9.81
CA SER A 126 10.85 3.91 -10.44
C SER A 126 10.89 3.99 -11.97
N LEU A 127 9.98 4.76 -12.59
CA LEU A 127 10.01 5.00 -14.04
C LEU A 127 11.12 5.97 -14.45
N ALA A 128 11.41 6.97 -13.61
CA ALA A 128 12.49 7.90 -13.88
C ALA A 128 13.88 7.28 -13.71
N LEU A 129 13.99 6.24 -12.89
CA LEU A 129 15.21 5.52 -12.55
C LEU A 129 15.09 4.02 -12.83
N ASP A 130 14.71 3.65 -14.06
CA ASP A 130 14.89 2.27 -14.48
C ASP A 130 16.37 2.03 -14.78
N TYR A 131 16.99 1.09 -14.10
CA TYR A 131 18.38 0.81 -14.34
C TYR A 131 18.59 -0.08 -15.55
N LYS A 132 19.61 0.26 -16.33
CA LYS A 132 20.09 -0.56 -17.42
C LYS A 132 20.80 -1.80 -16.93
N SER A 133 21.68 -1.62 -15.95
CA SER A 133 22.55 -2.68 -15.43
C SER A 133 23.14 -2.26 -14.09
N VAL A 134 23.22 -3.20 -13.16
CA VAL A 134 24.02 -3.07 -11.94
C VAL A 134 25.03 -4.20 -11.94
N THR A 135 26.31 -3.88 -11.79
CA THR A 135 27.36 -4.90 -11.82
C THR A 135 28.36 -4.73 -10.69
N GLN A 136 28.84 -5.84 -10.15
CA GLN A 136 29.93 -5.90 -9.18
C GLN A 136 30.94 -6.94 -9.64
N ASP A 137 32.22 -6.60 -9.64
CA ASP A 137 33.32 -7.49 -10.06
C ASP A 137 33.15 -8.14 -11.46
N GLY A 138 32.36 -7.50 -12.32
CA GLY A 138 32.06 -7.96 -13.69
C GLY A 138 30.88 -8.93 -13.80
N GLU A 139 30.16 -9.19 -12.71
CA GLU A 139 28.91 -9.96 -12.67
C GLU A 139 27.71 -9.04 -12.42
N GLU A 140 26.53 -9.43 -12.89
CA GLU A 140 25.28 -8.68 -12.69
C GLU A 140 24.76 -8.89 -11.27
N CYS A 141 24.41 -7.81 -10.59
CA CYS A 141 23.80 -7.83 -9.26
C CYS A 141 22.29 -8.05 -9.36
N GLY A 142 21.72 -8.69 -8.35
CA GLY A 142 20.27 -8.88 -8.24
C GLY A 142 19.54 -7.58 -7.88
N ARG A 143 18.24 -7.56 -8.20
CA ARG A 143 17.28 -6.52 -7.80
C ARG A 143 16.39 -7.11 -6.72
N THR A 144 16.11 -6.33 -5.67
CA THR A 144 15.05 -6.67 -4.72
C THR A 144 14.15 -5.45 -4.48
N TYR A 145 13.03 -5.67 -3.81
CA TYR A 145 12.10 -4.63 -3.36
C TYR A 145 11.63 -5.01 -1.95
N PHE A 146 11.40 -4.01 -1.11
CA PHE A 146 10.71 -4.21 0.16
C PHE A 146 9.28 -3.73 0.01
N SER A 147 8.36 -4.60 0.38
CA SER A 147 6.94 -4.35 0.53
C SER A 147 6.64 -3.82 1.93
N MET A 148 5.43 -3.28 2.13
CA MET A 148 5.00 -2.79 3.44
C MET A 148 4.95 -3.87 4.53
N TYR A 149 5.01 -5.15 4.14
CA TYR A 149 4.95 -6.30 5.04
C TYR A 149 6.33 -6.81 5.47
N ASP A 150 7.41 -6.34 4.82
CA ASP A 150 8.76 -6.76 5.17
C ASP A 150 9.20 -6.08 6.47
N SER A 151 9.83 -6.83 7.37
CA SER A 151 10.17 -6.34 8.70
C SER A 151 11.26 -5.26 8.71
N CYS A 152 12.02 -5.18 7.61
CA CYS A 152 13.13 -4.25 7.39
C CYS A 152 12.73 -3.00 6.58
N VAL A 153 11.46 -2.90 6.15
CA VAL A 153 10.97 -1.80 5.32
C VAL A 153 11.02 -0.46 6.06
N ILE A 154 11.40 0.60 5.35
CA ILE A 154 11.29 1.99 5.80
C ILE A 154 10.36 2.77 4.85
N PRO A 155 9.79 3.91 5.28
CA PRO A 155 8.86 4.68 4.45
C PRO A 155 9.39 5.00 3.04
N GLU A 156 10.67 5.33 2.92
CA GLU A 156 11.33 5.65 1.66
C GLU A 156 11.37 4.46 0.67
N ASP A 157 11.33 3.21 1.15
CA ASP A 157 11.31 2.03 0.27
C ASP A 157 9.99 1.94 -0.52
N LEU A 158 8.89 2.47 0.04
CA LEU A 158 7.55 2.40 -0.54
C LEU A 158 7.25 3.55 -1.51
N MET A 159 8.13 4.56 -1.60
CA MET A 159 7.88 5.76 -2.42
C MET A 159 8.25 5.59 -3.89
N ASN A 160 8.94 4.50 -4.26
CA ASN A 160 9.41 4.27 -5.63
C ASN A 160 8.29 4.27 -6.68
N ASP A 161 7.13 3.71 -6.33
CA ASP A 161 5.98 3.60 -7.24
C ASP A 161 4.93 4.70 -6.98
N CYS A 162 5.25 5.69 -6.15
CA CYS A 162 4.39 6.83 -5.91
C CYS A 162 4.63 7.94 -6.94
N ASN A 163 3.56 8.49 -7.49
CA ASN A 163 3.62 9.66 -8.36
C ASN A 163 3.93 10.93 -7.55
N VAL A 164 4.82 11.78 -8.06
CA VAL A 164 5.19 13.03 -7.38
C VAL A 164 4.63 14.21 -8.17
N GLN A 165 3.89 15.11 -7.50
CA GLN A 165 3.31 16.29 -8.13
C GLN A 165 4.39 17.29 -8.61
N PRO A 166 4.10 18.11 -9.64
CA PRO A 166 4.98 19.18 -10.09
C PRO A 166 5.53 20.05 -8.97
N GLY A 167 6.85 20.20 -8.93
CA GLY A 167 7.57 20.99 -7.94
C GLY A 167 7.74 20.32 -6.57
N CYS A 168 7.23 19.11 -6.38
CA CYS A 168 7.39 18.35 -5.14
C CYS A 168 8.60 17.41 -5.22
N THR A 169 9.12 17.03 -4.06
CA THR A 169 10.24 16.12 -3.89
C THR A 169 9.81 14.95 -3.00
N ALA A 170 10.19 13.73 -3.37
CA ALA A 170 10.09 12.53 -2.55
C ALA A 170 11.48 11.91 -2.38
N ARG A 171 11.78 11.39 -1.18
CA ARG A 171 12.94 10.52 -0.98
C ARG A 171 12.52 9.07 -1.16
N ASN A 172 13.36 8.34 -1.88
CA ASN A 172 13.12 6.95 -2.24
C ASN A 172 14.40 6.13 -2.07
N THR A 173 14.30 4.83 -2.25
CA THR A 173 15.45 3.92 -2.19
C THR A 173 15.59 3.06 -3.44
N MET A 174 16.81 2.61 -3.72
CA MET A 174 17.10 1.56 -4.70
C MET A 174 17.78 0.41 -3.96
N LEU A 175 17.23 -0.80 -4.07
CA LEU A 175 17.69 -1.98 -3.36
C LEU A 175 18.45 -2.92 -4.29
N ILE A 176 19.70 -3.20 -3.96
CA ILE A 176 20.63 -3.97 -4.78
C ILE A 176 21.18 -5.14 -3.97
N GLU A 177 21.09 -6.35 -4.53
CA GLU A 177 21.73 -7.54 -3.98
C GLU A 177 23.20 -7.55 -4.44
N CYS A 178 24.13 -7.24 -3.53
CA CYS A 178 25.57 -7.23 -3.80
C CYS A 178 26.39 -7.72 -2.61
N ASP A 179 27.61 -8.18 -2.86
CA ASP A 179 28.53 -8.65 -1.82
C ASP A 179 29.12 -7.45 -1.04
N PRO A 180 28.89 -7.34 0.29
CA PRO A 180 29.50 -6.29 1.12
C PRO A 180 31.04 -6.31 1.12
N GLU A 181 31.64 -7.48 0.85
CA GLU A 181 33.09 -7.67 0.78
C GLU A 181 33.64 -7.60 -0.66
N GLY A 182 32.77 -7.38 -1.65
CA GLY A 182 33.11 -7.30 -3.07
C GLY A 182 33.84 -6.01 -3.47
N GLY A 183 34.07 -5.86 -4.78
CA GLY A 183 34.54 -4.62 -5.38
C GLY A 183 33.44 -3.54 -5.49
N PRO A 184 33.76 -2.39 -6.10
CA PRO A 184 32.77 -1.34 -6.34
C PRO A 184 31.58 -1.84 -7.17
N VAL A 185 30.38 -1.42 -6.76
CA VAL A 185 29.13 -1.64 -7.49
C VAL A 185 28.96 -0.51 -8.50
N GLU A 186 28.89 -0.84 -9.78
CA GLU A 186 28.59 0.10 -10.86
C GLU A 186 27.11 0.05 -11.19
N VAL A 187 26.43 1.19 -11.01
CA VAL A 187 25.00 1.37 -11.31
C VAL A 187 24.89 2.22 -12.57
N SER A 188 24.12 1.71 -13.54
CA SER A 188 23.87 2.36 -14.82
C SER A 188 22.37 2.54 -14.98
N CYS A 189 21.90 3.78 -15.06
CA CYS A 189 20.49 4.12 -15.09
C CYS A 189 20.08 4.72 -16.43
N TYR A 190 18.89 4.33 -16.88
CA TYR A 190 18.15 5.02 -17.91
C TYR A 190 17.33 6.12 -17.25
N ILE A 191 17.30 7.29 -17.89
CA ILE A 191 16.29 8.27 -17.60
C ILE A 191 15.37 8.36 -18.80
N MET A 192 14.11 7.95 -18.58
CA MET A 192 13.08 8.03 -19.61
C MET A 192 12.64 9.49 -19.76
N SER A 193 12.71 10.02 -20.97
CA SER A 193 12.10 11.33 -21.28
C SER A 193 10.73 11.10 -21.93
N GLY A 194 9.67 11.12 -21.12
CA GLY A 194 8.30 10.95 -21.61
C GLY A 194 7.87 9.50 -21.81
N ASN A 195 6.59 9.36 -22.16
CA ASN A 195 5.69 8.18 -22.13
C ASN A 195 6.37 6.81 -22.34
N TRP A 196 5.77 5.77 -21.73
CA TRP A 196 6.00 4.31 -21.83
C TRP A 196 6.38 3.69 -23.19
N VAL A 197 6.46 4.49 -24.25
CA VAL A 197 7.07 4.10 -25.51
C VAL A 197 8.59 4.11 -25.31
N TYR A 198 9.19 2.92 -25.28
CA TYR A 198 10.59 2.72 -25.62
C TYR A 198 10.85 3.21 -27.05
N GLU A 199 10.80 4.52 -27.30
CA GLU A 199 11.34 5.09 -28.52
C GLU A 199 12.86 4.88 -28.44
N GLU A 200 13.44 4.26 -29.46
CA GLU A 200 14.87 3.91 -29.56
C GLU A 200 15.83 5.09 -29.30
N ASP A 201 15.33 6.32 -29.20
CA ASP A 201 16.09 7.57 -29.28
C ASP A 201 16.10 8.47 -28.02
N THR A 202 15.48 8.08 -26.90
CA THR A 202 15.60 8.86 -25.64
C THR A 202 16.05 8.02 -24.48
N VAL A 203 17.37 7.97 -24.29
CA VAL A 203 17.97 7.38 -23.10
C VAL A 203 19.20 8.20 -22.72
N GLU A 204 19.00 9.22 -21.89
CA GLU A 204 20.13 9.82 -21.19
C GLU A 204 20.59 8.81 -20.14
N LEU A 205 21.73 8.19 -20.40
CA LEU A 205 22.38 7.27 -19.49
C LEU A 205 23.21 8.07 -18.49
N PHE A 206 23.04 7.81 -17.20
CA PHE A 206 24.03 8.20 -16.21
C PHE A 206 24.52 6.97 -15.45
N THR A 207 25.78 7.03 -15.02
CA THR A 207 26.42 5.94 -14.29
C THR A 207 27.11 6.50 -13.06
N PHE A 208 27.02 5.76 -11.96
CA PHE A 208 27.76 6.06 -10.75
C PHE A 208 28.28 4.76 -10.14
N GLN A 209 29.24 4.88 -9.24
CA GLN A 209 29.82 3.75 -8.53
C GLN A 209 29.73 3.99 -7.03
N MET A 210 29.50 2.90 -6.29
CA MET A 210 29.55 2.88 -4.83
C MET A 210 30.51 1.78 -4.38
N ASP A 211 31.40 2.10 -3.43
CA ASP A 211 32.25 1.10 -2.80
C ASP A 211 31.50 0.54 -1.57
N PRO A 212 31.11 -0.75 -1.57
CA PRO A 212 30.47 -1.39 -0.42
C PRO A 212 31.20 -1.20 0.92
N LYS A 213 32.52 -0.96 0.88
CA LYS A 213 33.36 -0.79 2.08
C LYS A 213 33.47 0.64 2.57
N ASP A 214 32.97 1.61 1.79
CA ASP A 214 33.06 3.04 2.07
C ASP A 214 31.74 3.75 1.70
N LEU A 215 30.62 3.17 2.16
CA LEU A 215 29.30 3.74 1.96
C LEU A 215 29.10 4.98 2.85
N PRO A 216 28.38 6.01 2.36
CA PRO A 216 28.14 7.25 3.11
C PRO A 216 27.22 7.09 4.32
N GLY A 217 26.52 5.95 4.45
CA GLY A 217 25.52 5.68 5.49
C GLY A 217 24.12 6.13 5.09
N ALA A 218 23.13 5.75 5.90
CA ALA A 218 21.78 6.29 5.79
C ALA A 218 21.78 7.81 6.04
N PRO A 219 21.04 8.59 5.24
CA PRO A 219 20.76 9.98 5.58
C PRO A 219 19.82 10.06 6.79
N GLU A 220 19.64 11.25 7.35
CA GLU A 220 18.56 11.48 8.31
C GLU A 220 17.19 11.16 7.68
N PRO A 221 16.21 10.65 8.46
CA PRO A 221 14.87 10.35 7.97
C PRO A 221 14.25 11.53 7.21
N TYR A 222 13.60 11.23 6.09
CA TYR A 222 13.00 12.28 5.26
C TYR A 222 11.53 12.49 5.62
N GLU A 223 11.19 13.70 6.04
CA GLU A 223 9.79 14.11 6.18
C GLU A 223 9.36 14.92 4.96
N LEU A 224 8.23 14.50 4.35
CA LEU A 224 7.62 15.23 3.25
C LEU A 224 7.20 16.64 3.70
N PRO A 225 7.51 17.69 2.92
CA PRO A 225 7.04 19.03 3.22
C PRO A 225 5.51 19.10 3.23
N ALA A 226 4.93 19.50 4.37
CA ALA A 226 3.47 19.53 4.54
C ALA A 226 2.76 20.50 3.56
N ILE A 227 1.71 20.02 2.89
CA ILE A 227 0.83 20.81 2.02
C ILE A 227 -0.59 20.83 2.60
N LEU A 228 -0.84 21.79 3.50
CA LEU A 228 -2.12 21.91 4.21
C LEU A 228 -3.24 22.58 3.41
N ASN A 229 -2.91 23.21 2.28
CA ASN A 229 -3.88 23.82 1.37
C ASN A 229 -3.55 23.35 -0.05
N PRO A 230 -3.81 22.08 -0.36
CA PRO A 230 -3.40 21.52 -1.63
C PRO A 230 -4.30 22.07 -2.75
N THR A 231 -3.77 22.14 -3.98
CA THR A 231 -4.43 22.85 -5.09
C THR A 231 -4.42 22.12 -6.42
N TYR A 232 -3.76 20.96 -6.51
CA TYR A 232 -3.63 20.17 -7.73
C TYR A 232 -4.98 19.74 -8.32
N ALA A 233 -5.97 19.45 -7.45
CA ALA A 233 -7.34 19.12 -7.83
C ALA A 233 -8.30 20.33 -7.83
N THR A 234 -7.82 21.55 -7.59
CA THR A 234 -8.68 22.74 -7.52
C THR A 234 -9.34 23.04 -8.86
N GLY A 235 -10.67 23.18 -8.84
CA GLY A 235 -11.46 23.51 -10.02
C GLY A 235 -11.81 22.33 -10.92
N LEU A 236 -11.35 21.11 -10.58
CA LEU A 236 -11.77 19.89 -11.25
C LEU A 236 -13.20 19.51 -10.85
N SER A 237 -13.91 18.84 -11.77
CA SER A 237 -15.20 18.23 -11.47
C SER A 237 -14.97 16.86 -10.82
N ALA A 238 -15.80 16.49 -9.85
CA ALA A 238 -15.78 15.14 -9.29
C ALA A 238 -16.41 14.09 -10.23
N ALA A 239 -17.09 14.51 -11.30
CA ALA A 239 -17.70 13.60 -12.27
C ALA A 239 -17.50 14.08 -13.71
N GLY A 240 -17.37 13.14 -14.62
CA GLY A 240 -17.25 13.40 -16.06
C GLY A 240 -17.43 12.14 -16.89
N SER A 241 -17.43 12.34 -18.21
CA SER A 241 -17.55 11.27 -19.18
C SER A 241 -16.79 11.60 -20.45
N ASN A 242 -16.36 10.55 -21.13
CA ASN A 242 -15.77 10.58 -22.46
C ASN A 242 -16.49 9.55 -23.35
N GLU A 243 -15.91 9.20 -24.50
CA GLU A 243 -16.50 8.19 -25.40
C GLU A 243 -16.47 6.76 -24.82
N LYS A 244 -15.55 6.47 -23.90
CA LYS A 244 -15.28 5.13 -23.36
C LYS A 244 -15.85 4.90 -21.96
N SER A 245 -16.15 5.94 -21.19
CA SER A 245 -16.57 5.80 -19.80
C SER A 245 -17.34 7.00 -19.27
N GLU A 246 -18.06 6.77 -18.17
CA GLU A 246 -18.60 7.79 -17.29
C GLU A 246 -18.16 7.45 -15.87
N ILE A 247 -17.57 8.43 -15.18
CA ILE A 247 -16.90 8.24 -13.89
C ILE A 247 -17.35 9.35 -12.93
N SER A 248 -17.63 8.99 -11.68
CA SER A 248 -17.76 9.93 -10.57
C SER A 248 -16.96 9.50 -9.35
N ILE A 249 -16.32 10.47 -8.70
CA ILE A 249 -15.76 10.40 -7.36
C ILE A 249 -16.88 10.79 -6.40
N ASP A 250 -17.46 9.78 -5.74
CA ASP A 250 -18.67 9.95 -4.94
C ASP A 250 -18.36 10.41 -3.51
N GLY A 251 -17.15 10.14 -3.05
CA GLY A 251 -16.65 10.57 -1.75
C GLY A 251 -15.47 9.74 -1.29
N MET A 252 -15.13 9.92 -0.02
CA MET A 252 -14.05 9.19 0.64
C MET A 252 -14.45 8.87 2.07
N GLU A 253 -13.93 7.77 2.59
CA GLU A 253 -14.06 7.38 3.98
C GLU A 253 -12.77 6.75 4.50
N LEU A 254 -12.67 6.62 5.82
CA LEU A 254 -11.55 5.95 6.45
C LEU A 254 -11.96 4.56 6.90
N THR A 255 -11.06 3.61 6.71
CA THR A 255 -11.15 2.25 7.21
C THR A 255 -9.79 1.84 7.78
N GLN A 256 -9.69 0.61 8.27
CA GLN A 256 -8.45 0.06 8.81
C GLN A 256 -8.03 -1.19 8.09
N GLY A 257 -6.71 -1.34 7.96
CA GLY A 257 -6.10 -2.62 7.62
C GLY A 257 -6.16 -3.60 8.80
N ASP A 258 -5.91 -4.87 8.51
CA ASP A 258 -5.91 -5.96 9.48
C ASP A 258 -4.85 -5.80 10.58
N GLU A 259 -3.79 -5.02 10.33
CA GLU A 259 -2.74 -4.67 11.31
C GLU A 259 -2.93 -3.28 11.94
N GLY A 260 -4.07 -2.62 11.66
CA GLY A 260 -4.43 -1.31 12.22
C GLY A 260 -3.95 -0.12 11.40
N GLU A 261 -3.51 -0.34 10.16
CA GLU A 261 -3.12 0.71 9.22
C GLU A 261 -4.29 1.65 8.93
N SER A 262 -4.01 2.95 8.80
CA SER A 262 -5.03 3.92 8.40
C SER A 262 -5.20 3.89 6.89
N VAL A 263 -6.36 3.45 6.41
CA VAL A 263 -6.63 3.28 4.99
C VAL A 263 -7.70 4.27 4.54
N LEU A 264 -7.43 4.99 3.46
CA LEU A 264 -8.40 5.81 2.75
C LEU A 264 -9.12 4.94 1.71
N ARG A 265 -10.46 4.90 1.78
CA ARG A 265 -11.32 4.33 0.75
C ARG A 265 -11.93 5.46 -0.07
N VAL A 266 -11.66 5.47 -1.37
CA VAL A 266 -12.23 6.41 -2.34
C VAL A 266 -13.38 5.74 -3.07
N ASN A 267 -14.60 6.22 -2.87
CA ASN A 267 -15.80 5.66 -3.46
C ASN A 267 -16.04 6.23 -4.86
N LEU A 268 -16.30 5.36 -5.82
CA LEU A 268 -16.45 5.67 -7.23
C LEU A 268 -17.72 5.05 -7.80
N THR A 269 -18.32 5.71 -8.78
CA THR A 269 -19.26 5.08 -9.71
C THR A 269 -18.64 5.10 -11.11
N VAL A 270 -18.49 3.91 -11.71
CA VAL A 270 -17.85 3.74 -13.02
C VAL A 270 -18.81 3.06 -13.98
N THR A 271 -18.96 3.62 -15.18
CA THR A 271 -19.70 3.02 -16.30
C THR A 271 -18.74 2.76 -17.43
N ASN A 272 -18.72 1.51 -17.93
CA ASN A 272 -17.95 1.15 -19.13
C ASN A 272 -18.80 1.44 -20.37
N ASN A 273 -18.45 2.47 -21.15
CA ASN A 273 -19.06 2.74 -22.45
C ASN A 273 -18.20 2.22 -23.62
N GLY A 274 -17.07 1.57 -23.34
CA GLY A 274 -16.16 0.99 -24.31
C GLY A 274 -16.71 -0.26 -25.00
N GLU A 275 -15.93 -0.81 -25.93
CA GLU A 275 -16.33 -1.98 -26.72
C GLU A 275 -16.01 -3.32 -26.03
N ASP A 276 -15.05 -3.31 -25.11
CA ASP A 276 -14.52 -4.50 -24.44
C ASP A 276 -14.82 -4.48 -22.94
N ALA A 277 -14.83 -5.65 -22.32
CA ALA A 277 -14.88 -5.75 -20.87
C ALA A 277 -13.55 -5.26 -20.28
N GLU A 278 -13.62 -4.40 -19.28
CA GLU A 278 -12.45 -3.76 -18.68
C GLU A 278 -12.72 -3.50 -17.19
N MET A 279 -11.70 -3.67 -16.35
CA MET A 279 -11.84 -3.44 -14.91
C MET A 279 -11.97 -1.94 -14.62
N PRO A 280 -12.77 -1.52 -13.61
CA PRO A 280 -12.84 -0.12 -13.21
C PRO A 280 -11.47 0.53 -12.92
N MET A 281 -10.53 -0.23 -12.35
CA MET A 281 -9.14 0.22 -12.16
C MET A 281 -8.47 0.66 -13.47
N SER A 282 -8.65 -0.09 -14.55
CA SER A 282 -8.09 0.26 -15.87
C SER A 282 -8.88 1.40 -16.54
N ILE A 283 -10.22 1.39 -16.43
CA ILE A 283 -11.09 2.44 -16.99
C ILE A 283 -10.79 3.81 -16.37
N THR A 284 -10.52 3.84 -15.08
CA THR A 284 -10.14 5.06 -14.35
C THR A 284 -8.68 5.45 -14.56
N ASN A 285 -7.91 4.69 -15.34
CA ASN A 285 -6.48 4.89 -15.56
C ASN A 285 -5.68 5.02 -14.24
N GLY A 286 -6.09 4.27 -13.22
CA GLY A 286 -5.54 4.39 -11.86
C GLY A 286 -5.94 5.70 -11.18
N VAL A 287 -6.92 5.65 -10.28
CA VAL A 287 -7.17 6.78 -9.39
C VAL A 287 -5.93 7.06 -8.54
N GLU A 288 -5.53 8.32 -8.42
CA GLU A 288 -4.41 8.70 -7.56
C GLU A 288 -4.92 9.53 -6.37
N ALA A 289 -4.41 9.22 -5.18
CA ALA A 289 -4.66 9.98 -3.96
C ALA A 289 -3.36 10.60 -3.48
N TYR A 290 -3.29 11.92 -3.29
CA TYR A 290 -2.07 12.62 -2.88
C TYR A 290 -2.18 13.17 -1.46
N GLN A 291 -1.14 12.97 -0.66
CA GLN A 291 -0.85 13.78 0.53
C GLN A 291 0.51 14.43 0.36
N ASP A 292 0.62 15.71 0.69
CA ASP A 292 1.88 16.45 0.65
C ASP A 292 2.59 16.41 -0.71
N GLY A 293 1.81 16.36 -1.79
CA GLY A 293 2.32 16.40 -3.16
C GLY A 293 2.89 15.08 -3.68
N VAL A 294 2.77 13.98 -2.92
CA VAL A 294 3.18 12.63 -3.34
C VAL A 294 1.97 11.71 -3.26
N SER A 295 1.80 10.79 -4.22
CA SER A 295 0.68 9.87 -4.22
C SER A 295 0.84 8.78 -3.17
N LEU A 296 -0.27 8.37 -2.57
CA LEU A 296 -0.34 7.36 -1.54
C LEU A 296 -0.12 5.99 -2.14
N VAL A 297 0.45 5.10 -1.34
CA VAL A 297 0.66 3.70 -1.72
C VAL A 297 -0.71 3.02 -1.82
N TRP A 298 -0.93 2.27 -2.90
CA TRP A 298 -2.11 1.43 -3.05
C TRP A 298 -2.20 0.42 -1.91
N PHE A 299 -3.41 0.23 -1.38
CA PHE A 299 -3.66 -0.73 -0.32
C PHE A 299 -4.51 -1.88 -0.86
N SER A 300 -4.19 -3.10 -0.44
CA SER A 300 -4.84 -4.31 -0.93
C SER A 300 -6.16 -4.55 -0.19
N SER A 301 -7.21 -4.89 -0.93
CA SER A 301 -8.50 -5.29 -0.34
C SER A 301 -8.43 -6.64 0.37
N TRP A 302 -7.31 -7.36 0.29
CA TRP A 302 -7.11 -8.63 1.02
C TRP A 302 -6.68 -8.43 2.47
N ASP A 303 -6.26 -7.22 2.83
CA ASP A 303 -5.67 -6.90 4.13
C ASP A 303 -6.57 -5.96 4.95
N LEU A 304 -7.88 -5.99 4.70
CA LEU A 304 -8.91 -5.28 5.48
C LEU A 304 -10.26 -5.99 5.42
N ASP A 305 -11.23 -5.55 6.23
CA ASP A 305 -12.63 -5.97 6.13
C ASP A 305 -13.29 -5.36 4.87
N ALA A 306 -13.11 -6.06 3.76
CA ALA A 306 -13.42 -5.55 2.43
C ALA A 306 -14.91 -5.60 2.13
N THR A 307 -15.35 -4.61 1.37
CA THR A 307 -16.70 -4.49 0.85
C THR A 307 -16.79 -5.05 -0.57
N ASP A 308 -18.00 -5.36 -1.03
CA ASP A 308 -18.24 -5.74 -2.42
C ASP A 308 -17.70 -4.69 -3.42
N GLY A 309 -17.71 -3.41 -3.03
CA GLY A 309 -17.18 -2.31 -3.85
C GLY A 309 -15.65 -2.34 -4.00
N ASP A 310 -14.93 -2.80 -2.98
CA ASP A 310 -13.47 -2.92 -3.03
C ASP A 310 -13.06 -3.99 -4.06
N TYR A 311 -13.74 -5.16 -4.04
CA TYR A 311 -13.51 -6.21 -5.03
C TYR A 311 -13.94 -5.80 -6.44
N ALA A 312 -15.07 -5.10 -6.56
CA ALA A 312 -15.60 -4.69 -7.86
C ALA A 312 -14.66 -3.77 -8.64
N TYR A 313 -13.70 -3.11 -7.97
CA TYR A 313 -12.71 -2.24 -8.62
C TYR A 313 -11.75 -3.01 -9.55
N GLU A 314 -11.52 -4.29 -9.26
CA GLU A 314 -10.60 -5.18 -10.00
C GLU A 314 -11.33 -6.28 -10.80
N GLU A 315 -12.67 -6.25 -10.84
CA GLU A 315 -13.48 -7.20 -11.61
C GLU A 315 -13.84 -6.64 -12.98
N ASP A 316 -13.97 -7.52 -13.98
CA ASP A 316 -14.38 -7.14 -15.34
C ASP A 316 -15.76 -6.44 -15.33
N LEU A 317 -15.80 -5.19 -15.79
CA LEU A 317 -17.03 -4.46 -16.05
C LEU A 317 -17.37 -4.55 -17.54
N TYR A 318 -18.50 -5.16 -17.91
CA TYR A 318 -18.86 -5.35 -19.31
C TYR A 318 -19.38 -4.05 -19.96
N PRO A 319 -19.29 -3.92 -21.30
CA PRO A 319 -19.84 -2.78 -22.03
C PRO A 319 -21.31 -2.47 -21.69
N GLY A 320 -21.57 -1.20 -21.33
CA GLY A 320 -22.86 -0.65 -20.93
C GLY A 320 -23.24 -0.88 -19.46
N GLU A 321 -22.38 -1.53 -18.67
CA GLU A 321 -22.60 -1.73 -17.24
C GLU A 321 -22.06 -0.57 -16.40
N THR A 322 -22.71 -0.37 -15.25
CA THR A 322 -22.32 0.60 -14.23
C THR A 322 -22.13 -0.12 -12.91
N VAL A 323 -21.07 0.20 -12.19
CA VAL A 323 -20.74 -0.37 -10.88
C VAL A 323 -20.38 0.72 -9.88
N GLN A 324 -20.66 0.47 -8.61
CA GLN A 324 -20.09 1.22 -7.49
C GLN A 324 -18.90 0.43 -6.98
N CYS A 325 -17.74 1.07 -6.91
CA CYS A 325 -16.48 0.43 -6.54
C CYS A 325 -15.63 1.39 -5.71
N SER A 326 -14.50 0.91 -5.20
CA SER A 326 -13.60 1.73 -4.39
C SER A 326 -12.12 1.46 -4.65
N ALA A 327 -11.34 2.54 -4.64
CA ALA A 327 -9.89 2.50 -4.63
C ALA A 327 -9.38 2.71 -3.20
N LEU A 328 -8.35 1.96 -2.81
CA LEU A 328 -7.84 1.88 -1.44
C LEU A 328 -6.40 2.38 -1.37
N PHE A 329 -6.09 3.24 -0.40
CA PHE A 329 -4.77 3.85 -0.25
C PHE A 329 -4.32 3.90 1.22
N LEU A 330 -3.04 3.63 1.46
CA LEU A 330 -2.42 3.77 2.77
C LEU A 330 -2.16 5.24 3.09
N LEU A 331 -2.79 5.77 4.15
CA LEU A 331 -2.55 7.15 4.59
C LEU A 331 -1.19 7.30 5.27
N ARG A 332 -0.54 8.44 5.04
CA ARG A 332 0.72 8.79 5.72
C ARG A 332 0.51 9.64 6.96
N ASN A 333 -0.47 10.55 6.93
CA ASN A 333 -0.72 11.51 8.01
C ASN A 333 -2.16 12.05 7.96
N ASP A 334 -2.46 13.06 8.79
CA ASP A 334 -3.79 13.70 8.91
C ASP A 334 -3.97 14.95 8.03
N HIS A 335 -3.07 15.18 7.07
CA HIS A 335 -3.19 16.29 6.14
C HIS A 335 -4.27 16.03 5.08
N PRO A 336 -4.79 17.09 4.44
CA PRO A 336 -5.78 16.93 3.38
C PRO A 336 -5.29 16.04 2.24
N VAL A 337 -6.22 15.34 1.61
CA VAL A 337 -5.98 14.45 0.48
C VAL A 337 -6.52 15.08 -0.80
N GLU A 338 -5.78 14.96 -1.90
CA GLU A 338 -6.28 15.25 -3.25
C GLU A 338 -6.49 13.96 -4.02
N ILE A 339 -7.72 13.70 -4.44
CA ILE A 339 -8.04 12.61 -5.35
C ILE A 339 -8.04 13.16 -6.76
N VAL A 340 -7.31 12.50 -7.66
CA VAL A 340 -7.23 12.86 -9.08
C VAL A 340 -7.41 11.63 -9.93
N ILE A 341 -8.22 11.77 -10.98
CA ILE A 341 -8.29 10.86 -12.10
C ILE A 341 -7.80 11.65 -13.30
N GLU A 342 -6.68 11.23 -13.88
CA GLU A 342 -6.01 11.93 -14.97
C GLU A 342 -5.53 10.90 -15.99
N ASP A 343 -6.12 10.93 -17.19
CA ASP A 343 -5.67 10.13 -18.32
C ASP A 343 -4.69 10.97 -19.14
N MET A 344 -3.54 10.39 -19.50
CA MET A 344 -2.57 11.07 -20.35
C MET A 344 -2.94 11.02 -21.85
N TYR A 345 -3.88 10.16 -22.23
CA TYR A 345 -4.34 9.94 -23.59
C TYR A 345 -5.73 10.55 -23.87
N ASP A 346 -6.40 11.06 -22.84
CA ASP A 346 -7.70 11.71 -22.93
C ASP A 346 -7.74 13.00 -22.12
N ASP A 347 -8.59 13.94 -22.53
CA ASP A 347 -8.73 15.25 -21.87
C ASP A 347 -9.57 15.17 -20.58
N MET A 348 -10.04 13.98 -20.19
CA MET A 348 -10.83 13.78 -18.98
C MET A 348 -9.94 13.86 -17.74
N ARG A 349 -10.14 14.92 -16.96
CA ARG A 349 -9.49 15.12 -15.66
C ARG A 349 -10.54 15.41 -14.59
N LEU A 350 -10.61 14.52 -13.59
CA LEU A 350 -11.53 14.64 -12.45
C LEU A 350 -10.75 14.83 -11.17
N GLY A 351 -11.39 15.41 -10.16
CA GLY A 351 -10.76 15.50 -8.86
C GLY A 351 -11.65 15.99 -7.75
N MET A 352 -11.16 15.76 -6.53
CA MET A 352 -11.78 16.14 -5.28
C MET A 352 -10.68 16.44 -4.27
N ILE A 353 -10.91 17.42 -3.39
CA ILE A 353 -10.05 17.69 -2.24
C ILE A 353 -10.82 17.35 -0.98
N GLY A 354 -10.18 16.62 -0.10
CA GLY A 354 -10.75 16.09 1.12
C GLY A 354 -9.97 16.48 2.36
N ASP A 355 -10.63 17.11 3.34
CA ASP A 355 -10.09 17.23 4.70
C ASP A 355 -10.48 15.99 5.51
N ILE A 356 -9.47 15.21 5.90
CA ILE A 356 -9.64 13.93 6.61
C ILE A 356 -9.31 14.02 8.10
N LYS A 357 -8.80 15.17 8.58
CA LYS A 357 -8.27 15.30 9.95
C LYS A 357 -9.30 14.88 11.00
N GLY A 358 -10.52 15.42 10.89
CA GLY A 358 -11.59 15.10 11.83
C GLY A 358 -12.05 13.64 11.77
N ALA A 359 -11.98 13.01 10.59
CA ALA A 359 -12.29 11.59 10.45
C ALA A 359 -11.19 10.71 11.08
N MET A 360 -9.92 11.08 10.91
CA MET A 360 -8.79 10.38 11.53
C MET A 360 -8.81 10.50 13.05
N GLU A 361 -9.07 11.69 13.58
CA GLU A 361 -9.23 11.90 15.02
C GLU A 361 -10.38 11.05 15.60
N ALA A 362 -11.50 10.96 14.88
CA ALA A 362 -12.63 10.12 15.29
C ALA A 362 -12.31 8.62 15.25
N MET A 363 -11.59 8.17 14.21
CA MET A 363 -11.15 6.78 14.08
C MET A 363 -10.16 6.40 15.20
N GLN A 364 -9.19 7.27 15.48
CA GLN A 364 -8.23 7.05 16.58
C GLN A 364 -8.93 7.00 17.94
N ALA A 365 -9.91 7.88 18.18
CA ALA A 365 -10.68 7.85 19.42
C ALA A 365 -11.50 6.56 19.58
N LEU A 366 -12.06 6.02 18.48
CA LEU A 366 -12.76 4.75 18.49
C LEU A 366 -11.82 3.58 18.80
N LEU A 367 -10.62 3.56 18.20
CA LEU A 367 -9.58 2.58 18.48
C LEU A 367 -9.17 2.57 19.95
N GLU A 368 -8.92 3.75 20.51
CA GLU A 368 -8.57 3.89 21.92
C GLU A 368 -9.70 3.40 22.83
N GLU A 369 -10.96 3.69 22.50
CA GLU A 369 -12.13 3.18 23.24
C GLU A 369 -12.21 1.64 23.17
N GLN A 370 -12.03 1.05 22.00
CA GLN A 370 -12.01 -0.40 21.80
C GLN A 370 -10.88 -1.08 22.58
N GLN A 371 -9.66 -0.51 22.53
CA GLN A 371 -8.52 -1.03 23.27
C GLN A 371 -8.75 -0.97 24.78
N GLN A 372 -9.30 0.14 25.29
CA GLN A 372 -9.64 0.26 26.72
C GLN A 372 -10.73 -0.74 27.14
N ALA A 373 -11.73 -0.96 26.28
CA ALA A 373 -12.76 -1.97 26.51
C ALA A 373 -12.17 -3.39 26.55
N ALA A 374 -11.26 -3.73 25.63
CA ALA A 374 -10.57 -5.01 25.58
C ALA A 374 -9.72 -5.25 26.85
N LEU A 375 -8.93 -4.26 27.27
CA LEU A 375 -8.14 -4.34 28.51
C LEU A 375 -9.02 -4.49 29.76
N ALA A 376 -10.17 -3.82 29.81
CA ALA A 376 -11.12 -3.95 30.91
C ALA A 376 -11.78 -5.35 30.92
N ALA A 377 -12.14 -5.88 29.76
CA ALA A 377 -12.68 -7.23 29.61
C ALA A 377 -11.65 -8.29 30.02
N GLU A 378 -10.40 -8.17 29.56
CA GLU A 378 -9.29 -9.03 29.96
C GLU A 378 -9.10 -9.02 31.49
N ALA A 379 -9.11 -7.84 32.11
CA ALA A 379 -8.92 -7.70 33.55
C ALA A 379 -10.03 -8.37 34.37
N GLU A 380 -11.30 -8.23 33.96
CA GLU A 380 -12.41 -8.91 34.63
C GLU A 380 -12.40 -10.43 34.37
N ALA A 381 -12.07 -10.87 33.16
CA ALA A 381 -11.92 -12.29 32.84
C ALA A 381 -10.78 -12.93 33.65
N ARG A 382 -9.62 -12.26 33.73
CA ARG A 382 -8.49 -12.67 34.56
C ARG A 382 -8.89 -12.81 36.02
N LYS A 383 -9.59 -11.82 36.56
CA LYS A 383 -10.08 -11.85 37.95
C LYS A 383 -11.07 -12.99 38.20
N ALA A 384 -11.91 -13.33 37.22
CA ALA A 384 -12.80 -14.49 37.31
C ALA A 384 -12.01 -15.82 37.30
N LEU A 385 -10.96 -15.89 36.49
CA LEU A 385 -10.12 -17.07 36.30
C LEU A 385 -9.15 -17.34 37.47
N VAL A 386 -8.65 -16.31 38.15
CA VAL A 386 -7.71 -16.47 39.28
C VAL A 386 -8.28 -17.41 40.35
N GLY A 387 -7.48 -18.40 40.71
CA GLY A 387 -7.84 -19.44 41.67
C GLY A 387 -7.30 -20.81 41.30
N THR A 388 -7.71 -21.82 42.08
CA THR A 388 -7.39 -23.23 41.86
C THR A 388 -8.62 -23.96 41.34
N TRP A 389 -8.46 -24.73 40.27
CA TRP A 389 -9.52 -25.40 39.54
C TRP A 389 -9.19 -26.88 39.37
N LEU A 390 -10.13 -27.76 39.70
CA LEU A 390 -9.98 -29.21 39.61
C LEU A 390 -10.86 -29.77 38.49
N GLN A 391 -10.28 -30.53 37.56
CA GLN A 391 -11.04 -31.13 36.46
C GLN A 391 -12.01 -32.22 36.97
N ARG A 392 -13.28 -32.15 36.55
CA ARG A 392 -14.36 -33.04 37.03
C ARG A 392 -14.22 -34.50 36.61
N ASP A 393 -13.78 -34.72 35.38
CA ASP A 393 -13.86 -36.04 34.71
C ASP A 393 -12.47 -36.59 34.34
N SER A 394 -11.40 -36.12 35.01
CA SER A 394 -10.04 -36.66 34.80
C SER A 394 -9.80 -37.87 35.70
N ASP A 395 -9.27 -38.96 35.12
CA ASP A 395 -8.73 -40.10 35.87
C ASP A 395 -7.46 -39.73 36.69
N TRP A 396 -6.92 -38.53 36.47
CA TRP A 396 -5.63 -38.06 37.01
C TRP A 396 -5.75 -36.89 38.00
N ASP A 397 -6.97 -36.44 38.33
CA ASP A 397 -7.25 -35.30 39.22
C ASP A 397 -6.50 -34.00 38.80
N ASP A 398 -6.52 -33.69 37.50
CA ASP A 398 -5.76 -32.55 36.96
C ASP A 398 -6.20 -31.22 37.58
N THR A 399 -5.23 -30.48 38.11
CA THR A 399 -5.46 -29.22 38.84
C THR A 399 -4.76 -28.07 38.13
N PHE A 400 -5.53 -27.03 37.81
CA PHE A 400 -5.04 -25.79 37.20
C PHE A 400 -5.05 -24.67 38.24
N ILE A 401 -3.94 -23.96 38.37
CA ILE A 401 -3.79 -22.81 39.26
C ILE A 401 -3.48 -21.58 38.41
N PHE A 402 -4.33 -20.56 38.49
CA PHE A 402 -4.13 -19.28 37.81
C PHE A 402 -3.84 -18.18 38.82
N ASN A 403 -2.67 -17.54 38.69
CA ASN A 403 -2.25 -16.43 39.53
C ASN A 403 -2.57 -15.08 38.88
N ALA A 404 -2.76 -14.05 39.69
CA ALA A 404 -3.12 -12.71 39.22
C ALA A 404 -2.02 -12.03 38.38
N ASP A 405 -0.77 -12.48 38.49
CA ASP A 405 0.37 -11.94 37.73
C ASP A 405 0.52 -12.56 36.32
N GLY A 406 -0.42 -13.40 35.90
CA GLY A 406 -0.38 -14.08 34.60
C GLY A 406 0.45 -15.36 34.58
N SER A 407 0.97 -15.81 35.73
CA SER A 407 1.56 -17.14 35.87
C SER A 407 0.52 -18.18 36.32
N GLY A 408 0.83 -19.45 36.11
CA GLY A 408 0.03 -20.53 36.64
C GLY A 408 0.78 -21.85 36.75
N MET A 409 0.08 -22.87 37.20
CA MET A 409 0.61 -24.22 37.38
C MET A 409 -0.45 -25.25 36.98
N LEU A 410 -0.09 -26.21 36.14
CA LEU A 410 -0.87 -27.43 35.91
C LEU A 410 -0.24 -28.57 36.70
N ILE A 411 -1.05 -29.27 37.49
CA ILE A 411 -0.65 -30.45 38.25
C ILE A 411 -1.39 -31.65 37.66
N SER A 412 -0.67 -32.48 36.91
CA SER A 412 -1.18 -33.69 36.23
C SER A 412 -0.22 -34.85 36.52
N GLY A 413 -0.02 -35.14 37.80
CA GLY A 413 1.10 -35.96 38.29
C GLY A 413 2.34 -35.10 38.56
N PRO A 414 3.18 -34.76 37.56
CA PRO A 414 4.19 -33.70 37.68
C PRO A 414 3.57 -32.28 37.69
N GLU A 415 4.38 -31.31 38.11
CA GLU A 415 4.03 -29.88 38.07
C GLU A 415 4.57 -29.25 36.77
N TYR A 416 3.70 -28.56 36.06
CA TYR A 416 3.97 -27.89 34.79
C TYR A 416 3.68 -26.39 34.94
N PRO A 417 4.70 -25.55 35.19
CA PRO A 417 4.51 -24.11 35.26
C PRO A 417 4.19 -23.55 33.88
N TYR A 418 3.30 -22.57 33.83
CA TYR A 418 2.95 -21.85 32.60
C TYR A 418 2.79 -20.35 32.87
N THR A 419 2.80 -19.58 31.79
CA THR A 419 2.19 -18.24 31.77
C THR A 419 0.92 -18.29 30.94
N TYR A 420 0.01 -17.34 31.13
CA TYR A 420 -1.24 -17.31 30.38
C TYR A 420 -1.62 -15.90 29.92
N LYS A 421 -2.22 -15.85 28.73
CA LYS A 421 -2.80 -14.66 28.12
C LYS A 421 -4.29 -14.87 27.92
N ILE A 422 -5.06 -13.80 28.00
CA ILE A 422 -6.48 -13.80 27.70
C ILE A 422 -6.69 -12.77 26.58
N SER A 423 -7.41 -13.18 25.54
CA SER A 423 -7.87 -12.28 24.48
C SER A 423 -9.32 -12.66 24.18
N ASP A 424 -10.26 -11.77 24.46
CA ASP A 424 -11.69 -12.04 24.40
C ASP A 424 -12.11 -13.30 25.17
N ASP A 425 -12.61 -14.32 24.48
CA ASP A 425 -13.00 -15.62 25.03
C ASP A 425 -11.91 -16.70 24.85
N VAL A 426 -10.70 -16.32 24.45
CA VAL A 426 -9.56 -17.21 24.26
C VAL A 426 -8.58 -17.10 25.42
N LEU A 427 -8.27 -18.25 26.02
CA LEU A 427 -7.23 -18.44 27.02
C LEU A 427 -6.05 -19.19 26.36
N THR A 428 -4.89 -18.56 26.31
CA THR A 428 -3.65 -19.17 25.81
C THR A 428 -2.76 -19.53 26.99
N LEU A 429 -2.43 -20.81 27.15
CA LEU A 429 -1.44 -21.30 28.10
C LEU A 429 -0.10 -21.47 27.39
N ILE A 430 0.98 -20.98 27.99
CA ILE A 430 2.32 -20.97 27.41
C ILE A 430 3.26 -21.74 28.34
N TYR A 431 3.71 -22.89 27.90
CA TYR A 431 4.63 -23.79 28.59
C TYR A 431 6.05 -23.66 27.99
N GLY A 432 7.04 -23.26 28.79
CA GLY A 432 8.41 -23.12 28.29
C GLY A 432 8.57 -22.01 27.25
N LEU A 433 9.44 -22.23 26.25
CA LEU A 433 9.79 -21.18 25.26
C LEU A 433 8.90 -21.19 24.00
N ASP A 434 8.24 -22.30 23.65
CA ASP A 434 7.56 -22.43 22.34
C ASP A 434 6.32 -23.37 22.34
N ASP A 435 5.80 -23.77 23.51
CA ASP A 435 4.64 -24.69 23.59
C ASP A 435 3.40 -23.92 24.06
N GLU A 436 2.45 -23.69 23.16
CA GLU A 436 1.23 -22.91 23.41
C GLU A 436 -0.01 -23.77 23.19
N GLU A 437 -0.96 -23.69 24.14
CA GLU A 437 -2.28 -24.32 24.05
C GLU A 437 -3.36 -23.24 24.14
N GLU A 438 -4.27 -23.20 23.16
CA GLU A 438 -5.38 -22.26 23.11
C GLU A 438 -6.70 -22.94 23.46
N PHE A 439 -7.48 -22.29 24.31
CA PHE A 439 -8.81 -22.73 24.70
C PHE A 439 -9.82 -21.60 24.54
N THR A 440 -10.98 -21.87 23.95
CA THR A 440 -12.15 -21.02 24.21
C THR A 440 -12.61 -21.30 25.63
N PHE A 441 -12.79 -20.27 26.47
CA PHE A 441 -13.12 -20.47 27.88
C PHE A 441 -14.32 -19.65 28.36
N SER A 442 -14.93 -20.11 29.44
CA SER A 442 -15.95 -19.36 30.17
C SER A 442 -15.91 -19.69 31.65
N VAL A 443 -16.22 -18.70 32.50
CA VAL A 443 -16.32 -18.86 33.95
C VAL A 443 -17.74 -18.53 34.40
N ASP A 444 -18.49 -19.53 34.87
CA ASP A 444 -19.80 -19.36 35.51
C ASP A 444 -19.71 -19.69 37.00
N GLY A 445 -19.41 -18.67 37.80
CA GLY A 445 -19.21 -18.79 39.23
C GLY A 445 -18.01 -19.69 39.60
N ASP A 446 -18.33 -20.91 40.06
CA ASP A 446 -17.36 -21.92 40.49
C ASP A 446 -17.07 -22.97 39.42
N VAL A 447 -17.54 -22.75 38.18
CA VAL A 447 -17.28 -23.65 37.04
C VAL A 447 -16.49 -22.91 35.98
N LEU A 448 -15.33 -23.47 35.62
CA LEU A 448 -14.53 -23.07 34.46
C LEU A 448 -14.74 -24.13 33.38
N THR A 449 -15.14 -23.70 32.20
CA THR A 449 -15.16 -24.54 31.00
C THR A 449 -14.08 -24.05 30.05
N MET A 450 -13.22 -24.95 29.58
CA MET A 450 -12.21 -24.71 28.56
C MET A 450 -12.46 -25.69 27.40
N ILE A 451 -12.47 -25.20 26.17
CA ILE A 451 -12.71 -26.00 24.96
C ILE A 451 -11.48 -25.85 24.08
N ASP A 452 -10.82 -26.96 23.77
CA ASP A 452 -9.63 -26.93 22.93
C ASP A 452 -9.96 -26.78 21.44
N MET A 453 -8.91 -26.69 20.62
CA MET A 453 -9.04 -26.54 19.17
C MET A 453 -9.68 -27.75 18.44
N TRP A 454 -9.81 -28.90 19.09
CA TRP A 454 -10.49 -30.08 18.57
C TRP A 454 -11.94 -30.17 19.05
N GLY A 455 -12.36 -29.25 19.92
CA GLY A 455 -13.71 -29.19 20.50
C GLY A 455 -13.86 -30.08 21.74
N ASP A 456 -12.77 -30.58 22.32
CA ASP A 456 -12.81 -31.35 23.55
C ASP A 456 -13.00 -30.39 24.75
N GLU A 457 -13.97 -30.71 25.59
CA GLU A 457 -14.40 -29.88 26.71
C GLU A 457 -13.73 -30.33 28.02
N LEU A 458 -13.00 -29.42 28.66
CA LEU A 458 -12.50 -29.54 30.02
C LEU A 458 -13.40 -28.74 30.95
N VAL A 459 -14.07 -29.42 31.88
CA VAL A 459 -14.90 -28.78 32.90
C VAL A 459 -14.22 -28.88 34.26
N LEU A 460 -13.96 -27.74 34.88
CA LEU A 460 -13.23 -27.62 36.13
C LEU A 460 -14.06 -26.93 37.22
N ASP A 461 -13.96 -27.45 38.44
CA ASP A 461 -14.58 -26.90 39.64
C ASP A 461 -13.57 -26.07 40.44
N ARG A 462 -13.98 -24.85 40.80
CA ARG A 462 -13.21 -23.99 41.70
C ARG A 462 -13.05 -24.68 43.05
N GLN A 463 -11.82 -24.83 43.51
CA GLN A 463 -11.53 -25.31 44.84
C GLN A 463 -11.71 -24.16 45.84
N ALA A 464 -12.40 -24.42 46.94
CA ALA A 464 -12.48 -23.47 48.04
C ALA A 464 -11.09 -23.27 48.66
N GLU A 465 -10.67 -22.02 48.85
CA GLU A 465 -9.42 -21.66 49.53
C GLU A 465 -9.34 -22.13 50.98
#